data_AF-K2DZT4-F1
#
_entry.id   AF-K2DZT4-F1
#
_cell.length_a   1.000
_cell.length_b   1.000
_cell.length_c   1.000
_cell.angle_alpha   90.00
_cell.angle_beta   90.00
_cell.angle_gamma   90.00
#
_symmetry.space_group_name_H-M   'P 1'
#
loop_
_entity.id
_entity.type
_entity.pdbx_description
1 polymer ?
#
loop_
_entity_poly.entity_id
_entity_poly.type
_entity_poly.pdbx_seq_one_letter_code
_entity_poly.pdbx_strand_id
1 'polypeptide(L)'
;MKKIKVFLLSIVIALSIGAQTANADSVMLPDGSVINGKILTVLGGLVEIKTERGLKKVSRELAIGEARDVVEIGFLLKRRIMGEVYYLADNTLEISTPTGNLSVHRFKVREVILSQQLPLEAAPRY
;
A
#
# COMPACT_ATOMS: atom_id res chain seq x y z
N MET A 1 40.27 -9.93 -15.39
CA MET A 1 39.50 -8.70 -15.07
C MET A 1 38.18 -8.55 -15.86
N LYS A 2 38.06 -8.97 -17.13
CA LYS A 2 36.80 -8.83 -17.90
C LYS A 2 35.59 -9.60 -17.32
N LYS A 3 35.79 -10.82 -16.79
CA LYS A 3 34.71 -11.66 -16.23
C LYS A 3 34.03 -11.05 -14.99
N ILE A 4 34.80 -10.35 -14.15
CA ILE A 4 34.28 -9.67 -12.94
C ILE A 4 33.36 -8.50 -13.31
N LYS A 5 33.71 -7.75 -14.37
CA LYS A 5 32.88 -6.63 -14.86
C LYS A 5 31.54 -7.09 -15.42
N VAL A 6 31.53 -8.23 -16.14
CA VAL A 6 30.30 -8.82 -16.67
C VAL A 6 29.41 -9.33 -15.55
N PHE A 7 29.99 -9.97 -14.53
CA PHE A 7 29.25 -10.45 -13.35
C PHE A 7 28.61 -9.30 -12.56
N LEU A 8 29.34 -8.19 -12.33
CA LEU A 8 28.78 -7.00 -11.70
C LEU A 8 27.64 -6.41 -12.51
N LEU A 9 27.78 -6.34 -13.83
CA LEU A 9 26.76 -5.79 -14.72
C LEU A 9 25.48 -6.64 -14.68
N SER A 10 25.59 -7.98 -14.64
CA SER A 10 24.42 -8.86 -14.49
C SER A 10 23.72 -8.70 -13.14
N ILE A 11 24.45 -8.44 -12.05
CA ILE A 11 23.86 -8.14 -10.74
C ILE A 11 23.12 -6.80 -10.78
N VAL A 12 23.72 -5.77 -11.37
CA VAL A 12 23.10 -4.45 -11.52
C VAL A 12 21.83 -4.54 -12.37
N ILE A 13 21.87 -5.27 -13.48
CA ILE A 13 20.70 -5.49 -14.34
C ILE A 13 19.63 -6.31 -13.61
N ALA A 14 19.98 -7.37 -12.88
CA ALA A 14 19.03 -8.16 -12.10
C ALA A 14 18.36 -7.33 -10.99
N LEU A 15 19.13 -6.46 -10.31
CA LEU A 15 18.61 -5.50 -9.33
C LEU A 15 17.72 -4.44 -10.00
N SER A 16 18.06 -4.01 -11.21
CA SER A 16 17.29 -3.00 -11.96
C SER A 16 15.97 -3.55 -12.51
N ILE A 17 15.95 -4.82 -12.92
CA ILE A 17 14.73 -5.51 -13.40
C ILE A 17 13.84 -5.92 -12.22
N GLY A 18 14.42 -6.33 -11.08
CA GLY A 18 13.68 -6.58 -9.84
C GLY A 18 13.11 -5.30 -9.20
N ALA A 19 13.72 -4.15 -9.51
CA ALA A 19 13.20 -2.82 -9.26
C ALA A 19 12.17 -2.36 -10.30
N GLN A 20 11.51 -3.29 -11.00
CA GLN A 20 10.20 -3.03 -11.60
C GLN A 20 9.28 -2.47 -10.52
N THR A 21 9.22 -1.15 -10.54
CA THR A 21 8.27 -0.19 -9.96
C THR A 21 7.37 -0.82 -8.90
N ALA A 22 7.63 -0.49 -7.63
CA ALA A 22 6.56 -0.47 -6.65
C ALA A 22 5.36 0.24 -7.29
N ASN A 23 4.22 -0.44 -7.38
CA ASN A 23 2.99 0.20 -7.81
C ASN A 23 2.74 1.37 -6.86
N ALA A 24 2.24 2.49 -7.39
CA ALA A 24 1.87 3.60 -6.53
C ALA A 24 0.83 3.12 -5.51
N ASP A 25 1.01 3.50 -4.25
CA ASP A 25 -0.02 3.29 -3.25
C ASP A 25 -1.30 4.03 -3.69
N SER A 26 -2.46 3.50 -3.31
CA SER A 26 -3.74 4.08 -3.69
C SER A 26 -4.68 4.19 -2.49
N VAL A 27 -5.49 5.24 -2.51
CA VAL A 27 -6.55 5.48 -1.53
C VAL A 27 -7.84 5.76 -2.28
N MET A 28 -8.83 4.90 -2.09
CA MET A 28 -10.19 5.11 -2.59
C MET A 28 -10.93 6.06 -1.66
N LEU A 29 -11.56 7.09 -2.23
CA LEU A 29 -12.35 8.09 -1.53
C LEU A 29 -13.84 7.68 -1.46
N PRO A 30 -14.65 8.36 -0.61
CA PRO A 30 -16.08 8.06 -0.48
C PRO A 30 -16.89 8.25 -1.77
N ASP A 31 -16.41 9.11 -2.67
CA ASP A 31 -17.01 9.38 -3.99
C ASP A 31 -16.61 8.34 -5.05
N GLY A 32 -15.86 7.32 -4.67
CA GLY A 32 -15.32 6.29 -5.56
C GLY A 32 -14.10 6.72 -6.38
N SER A 33 -13.64 7.97 -6.24
CA SER A 33 -12.41 8.40 -6.88
C SER A 33 -11.18 7.80 -6.19
N VAL A 34 -10.08 7.64 -6.93
CA VAL A 34 -8.85 7.04 -6.42
C VAL A 34 -7.73 8.06 -6.45
N ILE A 35 -7.09 8.27 -5.30
CA ILE A 35 -5.86 9.05 -5.19
C ILE A 35 -4.68 8.09 -5.23
N ASN A 36 -3.81 8.27 -6.23
CA ASN A 36 -2.56 7.53 -6.35
C ASN A 36 -1.40 8.37 -5.81
N GLY A 37 -0.44 7.73 -5.14
CA GLY A 37 0.74 8.40 -4.61
C GLY A 37 1.58 7.48 -3.72
N LYS A 38 2.35 8.07 -2.81
CA LYS A 38 3.04 7.33 -1.75
C LYS A 38 2.34 7.60 -0.43
N ILE A 39 1.78 6.58 0.20
CA ILE A 39 1.21 6.72 1.54
C ILE A 39 2.37 6.86 2.52
N LEU A 40 2.42 7.98 3.23
CA LEU A 40 3.45 8.28 4.22
C LEU A 40 3.02 7.77 5.58
N THR A 41 1.76 8.00 5.93
CA THR A 41 1.25 7.66 7.26
C THR A 41 -0.20 7.21 7.19
N VAL A 42 -0.54 6.22 8.00
CA VAL A 42 -1.92 5.85 8.37
C VAL A 42 -1.99 5.83 9.89
N LEU A 43 -2.96 6.53 10.45
CA LEU A 43 -3.24 6.53 11.89
C LEU A 43 -4.74 6.41 12.08
N GLY A 44 -5.22 5.17 12.22
CA GLY A 44 -6.63 4.83 12.13
C GLY A 44 -7.21 5.27 10.80
N GLY A 45 -8.22 6.15 10.84
CA GLY A 45 -8.87 6.71 9.66
C GLY A 45 -8.07 7.81 8.94
N LEU A 46 -7.07 8.43 9.57
CA LEU A 46 -6.34 9.53 8.95
C LEU A 46 -5.19 8.99 8.09
N VAL A 47 -5.19 9.36 6.80
CA VAL A 47 -4.19 8.96 5.81
C VAL A 47 -3.46 10.18 5.28
N GLU A 48 -2.13 10.14 5.29
CA GLU A 48 -1.28 11.13 4.66
C GLU A 48 -0.63 10.52 3.41
N ILE A 49 -0.91 11.11 2.24
CA ILE A 49 -0.43 10.63 0.94
C ILE A 49 0.30 11.73 0.18
N LYS A 50 1.50 11.43 -0.31
CA LYS A 50 2.27 12.30 -1.20
C LYS A 50 1.91 11.96 -2.64
N THR A 51 1.20 12.87 -3.29
CA THR A 51 0.84 12.80 -4.71
C THR A 51 1.81 13.62 -5.56
N GLU A 52 1.72 13.52 -6.88
CA GLU A 52 2.45 14.39 -7.81
C GLU A 52 2.12 15.88 -7.60
N ARG A 53 0.90 16.18 -7.12
CA ARG A 53 0.41 17.54 -6.85
C ARG A 53 0.75 18.04 -5.44
N GLY A 54 1.53 17.26 -4.68
CA GLY A 54 1.91 17.58 -3.31
C GLY A 54 1.26 16.67 -2.27
N LEU A 55 1.38 17.10 -1.01
CA LEU A 55 0.89 16.36 0.15
C LEU A 55 -0.62 16.52 0.31
N LYS A 56 -1.33 15.41 0.54
CA LYS A 56 -2.75 15.39 0.83
C LYS A 56 -3.02 14.60 2.10
N LYS A 57 -4.02 15.05 2.86
CA LYS A 57 -4.57 14.32 4.00
C LYS A 57 -5.99 13.89 3.65
N VAL A 58 -6.31 12.64 3.94
CA VAL A 58 -7.61 12.02 3.67
C VAL A 58 -8.11 11.42 4.98
N SER A 59 -9.39 11.66 5.30
CA SER A 59 -10.05 10.99 6.41
C SER A 59 -10.87 9.83 5.87
N ARG A 60 -10.65 8.64 6.43
CA ARG A 60 -11.42 7.43 6.18
C ARG A 60 -12.36 7.25 7.36
N GLU A 61 -13.64 7.18 7.06
CA GLU A 61 -14.64 6.65 7.98
C GLU A 61 -14.71 5.15 7.71
N LEU A 62 -14.15 4.36 8.64
CA LEU A 62 -14.16 2.91 8.57
C LEU A 62 -15.00 2.42 9.74
N ALA A 63 -16.09 1.72 9.45
CA ALA A 63 -16.69 0.90 10.50
C ALA A 63 -15.78 -0.31 10.75
N ILE A 64 -15.76 -0.77 12.00
CA ILE A 64 -14.88 -1.84 12.47
C ILE A 64 -15.11 -3.10 11.62
N GLY A 65 -14.05 -3.61 10.99
CA GLY A 65 -14.11 -4.84 10.18
C GLY A 65 -14.71 -4.67 8.77
N GLU A 66 -15.05 -3.46 8.36
CA GLU A 66 -15.59 -3.18 7.01
C GLU A 66 -14.50 -2.77 6.00
N ALA A 67 -13.32 -2.40 6.48
CA ALA A 67 -12.17 -2.11 5.61
C ALA A 67 -11.70 -3.38 4.86
N ARG A 68 -11.52 -3.26 3.55
CA ARG A 68 -11.00 -4.29 2.65
C ARG A 68 -9.68 -3.84 2.05
N ASP A 69 -8.78 -3.38 2.90
CA ASP A 69 -7.46 -2.91 2.47
C ASP A 69 -6.63 -4.08 1.97
N VAL A 70 -5.82 -3.81 0.96
CA VAL A 70 -4.94 -4.79 0.35
C VAL A 70 -3.51 -4.29 0.46
N VAL A 71 -2.65 -5.12 1.04
CA VAL A 71 -1.22 -4.85 1.14
C VAL A 71 -0.46 -5.94 0.40
N GLU A 72 0.36 -5.55 -0.57
CA GLU A 72 1.30 -6.45 -1.24
C GLU A 72 2.65 -6.40 -0.52
N ILE A 73 3.15 -7.55 -0.09
CA ILE A 73 4.42 -7.70 0.61
C ILE A 73 5.36 -8.65 -0.14
N GLY A 74 6.67 -8.45 0.04
CA GLY A 74 7.72 -9.37 -0.40
C GLY A 74 8.60 -8.83 -1.53
N PHE A 75 9.86 -9.30 -1.55
CA PHE A 75 10.85 -8.88 -2.54
C PHE A 75 10.84 -9.77 -3.79
N LEU A 76 10.98 -11.08 -3.60
CA LEU A 76 11.04 -12.09 -4.67
C LEU A 76 9.71 -12.83 -4.85
N LEU A 77 9.11 -13.30 -3.74
CA LEU A 77 7.80 -13.91 -3.71
C LEU A 77 6.80 -12.88 -3.17
N LYS A 78 5.89 -12.46 -4.03
CA LYS A 78 4.84 -11.50 -3.70
C LYS A 78 3.71 -12.21 -2.97
N ARG A 79 3.21 -11.62 -1.89
CA ARG A 79 2.02 -12.07 -1.17
C ARG A 79 1.10 -10.89 -0.94
N ARG A 80 -0.18 -11.08 -1.23
CA ARG A 80 -1.23 -10.12 -0.89
C ARG A 80 -1.89 -10.50 0.41
N ILE A 81 -2.10 -9.50 1.26
CA ILE A 81 -2.78 -9.63 2.54
C ILE A 81 -3.97 -8.69 2.50
N MET A 82 -5.13 -9.20 2.91
CA MET A 82 -6.35 -8.42 3.02
C MET A 82 -6.69 -8.19 4.50
N GLY A 83 -7.13 -6.99 4.83
CA GLY A 83 -7.48 -6.62 6.20
C GLY A 83 -7.76 -5.14 6.37
N GLU A 84 -7.68 -4.66 7.60
CA GLU A 84 -7.80 -3.24 7.95
C GLU A 84 -6.42 -2.69 8.29
N VAL A 85 -5.89 -1.77 7.48
CA VAL A 85 -4.63 -1.09 7.80
C VAL A 85 -4.96 0.07 8.72
N TYR A 86 -4.61 -0.06 10.00
CA TYR A 86 -4.86 0.95 11.02
C TYR A 86 -3.60 1.73 11.42
N TYR A 87 -2.41 1.25 11.06
CA TYR A 87 -1.17 1.98 11.28
C TYR A 87 -0.18 1.76 10.14
N LEU A 88 0.45 2.84 9.70
CA LEU A 88 1.56 2.83 8.74
C LEU A 88 2.44 4.03 9.05
N ALA A 89 3.72 3.79 9.21
CA ALA A 89 4.74 4.82 9.35
C ALA A 89 6.04 4.37 8.68
N ASP A 90 7.12 5.13 8.89
CA ASP A 90 8.41 4.94 8.22
C ASP A 90 8.94 3.50 8.27
N ASN A 91 8.72 2.80 9.39
CA ASN A 91 9.30 1.47 9.61
C ASN A 91 8.29 0.34 9.68
N THR A 92 7.02 0.62 9.95
CA THR A 92 6.04 -0.42 10.29
C THR A 92 4.71 -0.17 9.60
N LEU A 93 4.09 -1.26 9.15
CA LEU A 93 2.70 -1.34 8.77
C LEU A 93 2.02 -2.35 9.68
N GLU A 94 0.91 -1.97 10.29
CA GLU A 94 0.06 -2.86 11.08
C GLU A 94 -1.29 -3.03 10.39
N ILE A 95 -1.69 -4.28 10.25
CA ILE A 95 -2.93 -4.68 9.57
C ILE A 95 -3.68 -5.68 10.44
N SER A 96 -4.98 -5.45 10.64
CA SER A 96 -5.87 -6.41 11.28
C SER A 96 -6.45 -7.33 10.21
N THR A 97 -6.21 -8.62 10.33
CA THR A 97 -6.73 -9.64 9.39
C THR A 97 -7.75 -10.53 10.09
N PRO A 98 -8.59 -11.30 9.37
CA PRO A 98 -9.52 -12.24 9.98
C PRO A 98 -8.85 -13.29 10.89
N THR A 99 -7.56 -13.58 10.67
CA THR A 99 -6.77 -14.53 11.46
C THR A 99 -5.98 -13.89 12.60
N GLY A 100 -6.10 -12.57 12.79
CA GLY A 100 -5.38 -11.81 13.80
C GLY A 100 -4.58 -10.64 13.22
N ASN A 101 -3.91 -9.90 14.11
CA ASN A 101 -3.13 -8.74 13.74
C ASN A 101 -1.75 -9.15 13.22
N LEU A 102 -1.28 -8.46 12.18
CA LEU A 102 0.03 -8.66 11.59
C LEU A 102 0.78 -7.33 11.57
N SER A 103 2.04 -7.38 12.01
CA SER A 103 3.00 -6.28 11.87
C SER A 103 4.00 -6.64 10.77
N VAL A 104 4.16 -5.73 9.80
CA VAL A 104 5.06 -5.89 8.67
C VAL A 104 6.01 -4.71 8.65
N HIS A 105 7.31 -4.97 8.56
CA HIS A 105 8.27 -3.90 8.38
C HIS A 105 8.10 -3.24 7.00
N ARG A 106 8.00 -1.91 6.95
CA ARG A 106 7.71 -1.09 5.76
C ARG A 106 8.59 -1.41 4.56
N PHE A 107 9.85 -1.81 4.75
CA PHE A 107 10.73 -2.19 3.63
C PHE A 107 10.19 -3.37 2.81
N LYS A 108 9.41 -4.28 3.43
CA LYS A 108 8.81 -5.44 2.74
C LYS A 108 7.52 -5.08 2.00
N VAL A 109 6.96 -3.89 2.24
CA VAL A 109 5.69 -3.45 1.64
C VAL A 109 5.98 -2.88 0.26
N ARG A 110 5.29 -3.40 -0.76
CA ARG A 110 5.42 -2.94 -2.15
C ARG A 110 4.32 -1.98 -2.56
N GLU A 111 3.11 -2.24 -2.08
CA GLU A 111 1.90 -1.53 -2.49
C GLU A 111 0.89 -1.60 -1.34
N VAL A 112 0.25 -0.48 -1.08
CA VAL A 112 -0.87 -0.35 -0.14
C VAL A 112 -2.06 0.23 -0.89
N ILE A 113 -3.16 -0.51 -0.90
CA ILE A 113 -4.45 -0.09 -1.44
C ILE A 113 -5.39 0.06 -0.25
N LEU A 114 -5.72 1.31 0.08
CA LEU A 114 -6.69 1.63 1.13
C LEU A 114 -8.06 1.80 0.51
N SER A 115 -8.98 0.94 0.95
CA SER A 115 -10.38 0.99 0.56
C SER A 115 -11.17 1.88 1.51
N GLN A 116 -12.25 2.48 1.02
CA GLN A 116 -13.25 3.13 1.86
C GLN A 116 -14.62 2.61 1.47
N GLN A 117 -15.49 2.48 2.46
CA GLN A 117 -16.87 2.09 2.23
C GLN A 117 -17.61 3.24 1.57
N LEU A 118 -18.29 2.95 0.47
CA LEU A 118 -19.17 3.93 -0.16
C LEU A 118 -20.34 4.21 0.79
N PRO A 119 -20.74 5.48 0.98
CA PRO A 119 -21.97 5.79 1.69
C PRO A 119 -23.13 5.00 1.08
N LEU A 120 -24.00 4.40 1.89
CA LEU A 120 -25.15 3.61 1.40
C LEU A 120 -26.06 4.37 0.42
N GLU A 121 -26.02 5.71 0.39
CA GLU A 121 -26.73 6.54 -0.58
C GLU A 121 -26.16 6.49 -2.01
N ALA A 122 -24.91 6.04 -2.18
CA ALA A 122 -24.26 5.91 -3.49
C ALA A 122 -24.42 4.50 -4.11
N ALA A 123 -25.04 3.55 -3.40
CA ALA A 123 -25.38 2.26 -3.99
C ALA A 123 -26.57 2.45 -4.94
N PRO A 124 -26.48 2.08 -6.24
CA PRO A 124 -27.64 2.11 -7.12
C PRO A 124 -28.72 1.22 -6.51
N ARG A 125 -29.84 1.84 -6.14
CA ARG A 125 -31.06 1.11 -5.77
C ARG A 125 -31.56 0.45 -7.06
N TYR A 126 -31.38 -0.85 -7.18
CA TYR A 126 -32.08 -1.67 -8.16
C TYR A 126 -33.40 -2.15 -7.58
#